data_AF-A0A6H0KUT9-F1
#
_entry.id   AF-A0A6H0KUT9-F1
#
_cell.length_a   1.000
_cell.length_b   1.000
_cell.length_c   1.000
_cell.angle_alpha   90.00
_cell.angle_beta   90.00
_cell.angle_gamma   90.00
#
_symmetry.space_group_name_H-M   'P 1'
#
loop_
_entity.id
_entity.type
_entity.pdbx_description
1 polymer ?
#
loop_
_entity_poly.entity_id
_entity_poly.type
_entity_poly.pdbx_seq_one_letter_code
_entity_poly.pdbx_strand_id
1 'polypeptide(L)'
;MERIYKNSLLGVLLLLLASCIKNDIDYPVIKLQILDIAVDGQLGNAVINTETNTITLNLDETVNLKKVLVTKLELTDGAKTDLTVNTTLDLTKPKKVTLSLYQDYEWTIIGQQSIERRFVVEDQIGNAVFDVENHLAVAYVTSSTSLRAIQVEDLKLGPTGCTMVPADYSTMHNFMSAQKVTVKYHDITEIWTLYVSPSSSEVVTASADGWTNVAWLYGQGKKGATFGFEICEVSSGEWKAVDNSYITVDGGTFKARVPHLKASTTYNCRAVSDGKYGDILTFTTGEAVELPGSSFDDWHQVKDVWNPWIENGNQMWDTGNEGATTLGESNSVPTNETWNNQGKAAKLFSKFVGLGTIGKFAAGNLYVGKYLETKGTNGRLEFGKPFTARPTKLKIHYKYTTASINNLPSEKNAPADYKRFLSYKGEPDTCAIYIALGDWDSPVEVYTKYSERKLFDKADSHVIAYAEFHTGKTVTEYQELELELDYRSTSRVPKYILVVCSASKYGDYFTGGEGATLWVDDFRLKYDYDD
;
A
#
# COMPACT_ATOMS: atom_id res chain seq x y z
N MET A 1 23.34 23.16 93.25
CA MET A 1 21.88 22.94 93.43
C MET A 1 21.40 22.07 92.26
N GLU A 2 20.50 21.11 92.53
CA GLU A 2 19.61 20.41 91.58
C GLU A 2 20.25 19.78 90.31
N ARG A 3 20.44 18.45 90.17
CA ARG A 3 19.46 17.35 89.96
C ARG A 3 18.40 17.71 88.90
N ILE A 4 18.36 17.03 87.74
CA ILE A 4 17.56 15.80 87.44
C ILE A 4 18.08 15.25 86.06
N TYR A 5 18.67 14.04 85.93
CA TYR A 5 18.03 12.73 85.61
C TYR A 5 17.06 12.75 84.41
N LYS A 6 17.17 11.99 83.30
CA LYS A 6 17.41 10.52 83.13
C LYS A 6 17.60 10.18 81.63
N ASN A 7 18.39 9.12 81.33
CA ASN A 7 18.22 8.13 80.23
C ASN A 7 18.24 8.64 78.76
N SER A 8 18.56 7.91 77.69
CA SER A 8 19.20 6.60 77.37
C SER A 8 19.25 6.49 75.82
N LEU A 9 20.03 5.67 75.11
CA LEU A 9 21.24 4.84 75.36
C LEU A 9 21.67 4.29 73.97
N LEU A 10 22.98 4.14 73.68
CA LEU A 10 23.56 3.52 72.46
C LEU A 10 23.34 4.30 71.13
N GLY A 11 24.23 4.24 70.14
CA GLY A 11 25.51 3.53 70.06
C GLY A 11 26.40 4.06 68.91
N VAL A 12 27.70 3.77 69.01
CA VAL A 12 28.73 4.16 68.02
C VAL A 12 28.69 3.22 66.82
N LEU A 13 28.65 3.75 65.58
CA LEU A 13 29.49 3.22 64.50
C LEU A 13 29.68 4.20 63.32
N LEU A 14 30.82 4.03 62.65
CA LEU A 14 31.25 4.80 61.48
C LEU A 14 30.24 4.68 60.33
N LEU A 15 29.74 5.82 59.85
CA LEU A 15 29.32 5.96 58.45
C LEU A 15 30.58 6.05 57.58
N LEU A 16 31.19 4.90 57.31
CA LEU A 16 31.97 4.73 56.09
C LEU A 16 31.02 4.95 54.93
N LEU A 17 31.26 6.01 54.15
CA LEU A 17 30.59 6.25 52.89
C LEU A 17 30.98 5.14 51.91
N ALA A 18 30.26 4.01 51.99
CA ALA A 18 30.12 3.09 50.88
C ALA A 18 29.33 3.84 49.79
N SER A 19 30.07 4.62 48.99
CA SER A 19 29.58 5.24 47.77
C SER A 19 29.25 4.15 46.76
N CYS A 20 28.13 3.47 46.96
CA CYS A 20 27.40 2.83 45.89
C CYS A 20 27.05 3.94 44.89
N ILE A 21 27.88 4.09 43.86
CA ILE A 21 27.52 4.86 42.68
C ILE A 21 26.34 4.11 42.06
N LYS A 22 25.13 4.52 42.44
CA LYS A 22 23.98 4.30 41.58
C LYS A 22 24.31 4.97 40.25
N ASN A 23 24.39 4.17 39.21
CA ASN A 23 24.60 4.69 37.86
C ASN A 23 23.27 5.28 37.36
N ASP A 24 22.85 6.40 37.97
CA ASP A 24 21.66 7.18 37.61
C ASP A 24 21.95 8.01 36.35
N ILE A 25 22.44 7.33 35.31
CA ILE A 25 22.56 7.84 33.94
C ILE A 25 21.47 7.13 33.13
N ASP A 26 20.47 7.88 32.68
CA ASP A 26 19.52 7.37 31.69
C ASP A 26 20.29 6.98 30.43
N TYR A 27 20.32 5.68 30.13
CA TYR A 27 20.95 5.17 28.91
C TYR A 27 20.26 5.76 27.68
N PRO A 28 21.00 6.06 26.59
CA PRO A 28 20.40 6.62 25.40
C PRO A 28 19.35 5.66 24.81
N VAL A 29 18.13 6.17 24.64
CA VAL A 29 17.02 5.44 24.01
C VAL A 29 17.29 5.31 22.51
N ILE A 30 18.06 4.29 22.13
CA ILE A 30 18.33 3.92 20.75
C ILE A 30 17.26 2.92 20.32
N LYS A 31 16.43 3.27 19.33
CA LYS A 31 15.48 2.31 18.74
C LYS A 31 16.24 1.27 17.94
N LEU A 32 16.05 0.00 18.30
CA LEU A 32 16.67 -1.12 17.61
C LEU A 32 15.73 -1.61 16.51
N GLN A 33 16.29 -1.80 15.32
CA GLN A 33 15.58 -2.16 14.11
C GLN A 33 16.23 -3.38 13.45
N ILE A 34 15.39 -4.21 12.83
CA ILE A 34 15.81 -5.09 11.75
C ILE A 34 15.87 -4.22 10.50
N LEU A 35 17.06 -4.03 9.95
CA LEU A 35 17.32 -3.18 8.78
C LEU A 35 17.08 -3.93 7.46
N ASP A 36 17.40 -5.22 7.46
CA ASP A 36 17.11 -6.15 6.37
C ASP A 36 16.99 -7.57 6.92
N ILE A 37 16.17 -8.39 6.29
CA ILE A 37 16.01 -9.81 6.59
C ILE A 37 15.59 -10.54 5.32
N ALA A 38 16.20 -11.69 5.10
CA ALA A 38 15.80 -12.61 4.05
C ALA A 38 15.69 -14.02 4.60
N VAL A 39 14.75 -14.78 4.07
CA VAL A 39 14.56 -16.21 4.36
C VAL A 39 14.56 -17.03 3.07
N ASP A 40 14.77 -18.33 3.21
CA ASP A 40 14.69 -19.27 2.10
C ASP A 40 13.25 -19.37 1.55
N GLY A 41 13.12 -19.43 0.22
CA GLY A 41 11.83 -19.41 -0.48
C GLY A 41 11.02 -18.11 -0.38
N GLN A 42 11.66 -16.97 -0.05
CA GLN A 42 11.00 -15.67 0.01
C GLN A 42 10.66 -15.10 -1.38
N LEU A 43 9.45 -14.54 -1.52
CA LEU A 43 8.98 -13.83 -2.71
C LEU A 43 9.17 -12.32 -2.54
N GLY A 44 10.11 -11.74 -3.28
CA GLY A 44 10.44 -10.32 -3.21
C GLY A 44 11.18 -9.93 -1.93
N ASN A 45 11.13 -8.65 -1.58
CA ASN A 45 11.75 -8.11 -0.37
C ASN A 45 10.82 -8.23 0.84
N ALA A 46 11.40 -8.31 2.04
CA ALA A 46 10.64 -8.25 3.28
C ALA A 46 9.98 -6.87 3.45
N VAL A 47 8.73 -6.84 3.91
CA VAL A 47 8.03 -5.59 4.26
C VAL A 47 8.30 -5.29 5.72
N ILE A 48 9.17 -4.32 6.00
CA ILE A 48 9.61 -3.97 7.36
C ILE A 48 8.87 -2.73 7.85
N ASN A 49 7.86 -2.93 8.70
CA ASN A 49 7.12 -1.85 9.36
C ASN A 49 7.78 -1.52 10.71
N THR A 50 8.55 -0.43 10.74
CA THR A 50 9.23 0.02 11.97
C THR A 50 8.31 0.66 13.01
N GLU A 51 7.03 0.95 12.73
CA GLU A 51 6.10 1.52 13.72
C GLU A 51 5.55 0.44 14.65
N THR A 52 5.03 -0.62 14.04
CA THR A 52 4.47 -1.80 14.72
C THR A 52 5.55 -2.84 15.06
N ASN A 53 6.82 -2.52 14.77
CA ASN A 53 7.96 -3.44 14.79
C ASN A 53 7.62 -4.78 14.10
N THR A 54 6.90 -4.73 12.98
CA THR A 54 6.41 -5.91 12.27
C THR A 54 7.19 -6.13 10.97
N ILE A 55 7.46 -7.38 10.64
CA ILE A 55 8.04 -7.80 9.37
C ILE A 55 7.07 -8.77 8.73
N THR A 56 6.64 -8.48 7.50
CA THR A 56 5.90 -9.45 6.67
C THR A 56 6.85 -10.05 5.64
N LEU A 57 6.97 -11.38 5.69
CA LEU A 57 7.70 -12.20 4.75
C LEU A 57 6.70 -12.89 3.83
N ASN A 58 6.65 -12.49 2.56
CA ASN A 58 5.90 -13.21 1.55
C ASN A 58 6.69 -14.46 1.13
N LEU A 59 6.07 -15.63 1.17
CA LEU A 59 6.73 -16.92 0.99
C LEU A 59 6.08 -17.71 -0.14
N ASP A 60 6.91 -18.41 -0.91
CA ASP A 60 6.46 -19.35 -1.93
C ASP A 60 5.61 -20.48 -1.30
N GLU A 61 4.64 -21.01 -2.04
CA GLU A 61 3.73 -22.04 -1.51
C GLU A 61 4.43 -23.34 -1.09
N THR A 62 5.63 -23.62 -1.60
CA THR A 62 6.42 -24.81 -1.24
C THR A 62 7.18 -24.68 0.10
N VAL A 63 7.20 -23.49 0.71
CA VAL A 63 7.92 -23.23 1.96
C VAL A 63 7.20 -23.88 3.16
N ASN A 64 7.94 -24.66 3.96
CA ASN A 64 7.42 -25.15 5.22
C ASN A 64 7.41 -24.03 6.28
N LEU A 65 6.23 -23.45 6.55
CA LEU A 65 6.07 -22.41 7.56
C LEU A 65 6.59 -22.78 8.96
N LYS A 66 6.67 -24.06 9.32
CA LYS A 66 7.24 -24.49 10.63
C LYS A 66 8.77 -24.46 10.67
N LYS A 67 9.45 -24.30 9.53
CA LYS A 67 10.91 -24.46 9.36
C LYS A 67 11.48 -23.48 8.32
N VAL A 68 11.13 -22.20 8.42
CA VAL A 68 11.59 -21.14 7.50
C VAL A 68 13.03 -20.74 7.85
N LEU A 69 13.99 -21.01 6.96
CA LEU A 69 15.42 -20.75 7.22
C LEU A 69 15.78 -19.28 7.01
N VAL A 70 16.38 -18.63 8.00
CA VAL A 70 16.92 -17.26 7.88
C VAL A 70 18.23 -17.28 7.11
N THR A 71 18.27 -16.63 5.95
CA THR A 71 19.44 -16.56 5.06
C THR A 71 20.18 -15.23 5.15
N LYS A 72 19.50 -14.16 5.59
CA LYS A 72 20.09 -12.84 5.84
C LYS A 72 19.45 -12.18 7.06
N LEU A 73 20.25 -11.46 7.84
CA LEU A 73 19.79 -10.56 8.89
C LEU A 73 20.76 -9.39 9.03
N GLU A 74 20.27 -8.16 8.89
CA GLU A 74 20.99 -6.91 9.22
C GLU A 74 20.20 -6.18 10.31
N LEU A 75 20.92 -5.67 11.32
CA LEU A 75 20.34 -5.01 12.49
C LEU A 75 20.97 -3.62 12.68
N THR A 76 20.34 -2.78 13.50
CA THR A 76 21.00 -1.59 14.06
C THR A 76 22.33 -1.97 14.71
N ASP A 77 23.38 -1.16 14.51
CA ASP A 77 24.72 -1.47 15.03
C ASP A 77 24.71 -1.66 16.56
N GLY A 78 25.47 -2.66 17.02
CA GLY A 78 25.50 -3.11 18.41
C GLY A 78 24.27 -3.89 18.90
N ALA A 79 23.14 -3.92 18.17
CA ALA A 79 21.95 -4.66 18.57
C ALA A 79 22.23 -6.17 18.67
N LYS A 80 21.69 -6.80 19.71
CA LYS A 80 21.74 -8.25 19.95
C LYS A 80 20.35 -8.85 19.82
N THR A 81 20.28 -10.10 19.39
CA THR A 81 19.03 -10.86 19.33
C THR A 81 19.36 -12.35 19.26
N ASP A 82 18.41 -13.19 19.67
CA ASP A 82 18.52 -14.66 19.53
C ASP A 82 18.30 -15.12 18.07
N LEU A 83 17.79 -14.24 17.21
CA LEU A 83 17.64 -14.48 15.78
C LEU A 83 19.00 -14.43 15.08
N THR A 84 19.41 -15.53 14.46
CA THR A 84 20.70 -15.59 13.73
C THR A 84 20.55 -16.22 12.35
N VAL A 85 21.43 -15.84 11.42
CA VAL A 85 21.48 -16.45 10.09
C VAL A 85 21.78 -17.96 10.23
N ASN A 86 21.11 -18.78 9.42
CA ASN A 86 21.04 -20.25 9.49
C ASN A 86 20.19 -20.81 10.65
N THR A 87 19.33 -20.01 11.30
CA THR A 87 18.27 -20.54 12.19
C THR A 87 16.95 -20.73 11.46
N THR A 88 16.13 -21.67 11.94
CA THR A 88 14.78 -21.93 11.39
C THR A 88 13.69 -21.31 12.27
N LEU A 89 12.75 -20.61 11.66
CA LEU A 89 11.57 -20.04 12.29
C LEU A 89 10.33 -20.90 12.07
N ASP A 90 9.47 -20.97 13.09
CA ASP A 90 8.07 -21.35 12.92
C ASP A 90 7.25 -20.06 12.76
N LEU A 91 6.75 -19.86 11.55
CA LEU A 91 5.91 -18.75 11.09
C LEU A 91 4.48 -19.21 10.77
N THR A 92 4.04 -20.38 11.25
CA THR A 92 2.61 -20.77 11.20
C THR A 92 1.71 -19.82 12.00
N LYS A 93 2.32 -19.01 12.88
CA LYS A 93 1.72 -17.88 13.59
C LYS A 93 2.75 -16.74 13.68
N PRO A 94 2.33 -15.49 13.93
CA PRO A 94 3.25 -14.38 14.16
C PRO A 94 4.28 -14.69 15.26
N LYS A 95 5.57 -14.60 14.90
CA LYS A 95 6.70 -14.97 15.75
C LYS A 95 7.36 -13.74 16.34
N LYS A 96 7.33 -13.64 17.67
CA LYS A 96 8.04 -12.59 18.42
C LYS A 96 9.55 -12.85 18.47
N VAL A 97 10.32 -11.77 18.33
CA VAL A 97 11.79 -11.70 18.41
C VAL A 97 12.16 -10.43 19.18
N THR A 98 13.09 -10.52 20.13
CA THR A 98 13.57 -9.34 20.87
C THR A 98 14.90 -8.86 20.31
N LEU A 99 15.04 -7.55 20.10
CA LEU A 99 16.33 -6.88 19.92
C LEU A 99 16.72 -6.19 21.23
N SER A 100 17.96 -6.33 21.68
CA SER A 100 18.47 -5.81 22.95
C SER A 100 19.79 -5.06 22.78
N LEU A 101 19.95 -3.94 23.50
CA LEU A 101 21.22 -3.19 23.61
C LEU A 101 21.35 -2.58 25.01
N TYR A 102 20.57 -1.52 25.29
CA TYR A 102 20.36 -0.94 26.63
C TYR A 102 18.94 -1.16 27.15
N GLN A 103 18.06 -1.61 26.26
CA GLN A 103 16.61 -1.76 26.41
C GLN A 103 16.15 -2.77 25.35
N ASP A 104 14.98 -3.38 25.58
CA ASP A 104 14.43 -4.43 24.73
C ASP A 104 13.36 -3.88 23.78
N TYR A 105 13.45 -4.27 22.50
CA TYR A 105 12.46 -4.00 21.47
C TYR A 105 11.89 -5.31 20.96
N GLU A 106 10.62 -5.57 21.25
CA GLU A 106 9.89 -6.69 20.67
C GLU A 106 9.52 -6.36 19.22
N TRP A 107 9.89 -7.28 18.33
CA TRP A 107 9.55 -7.32 16.91
C TRP A 107 8.69 -8.55 16.62
N THR A 108 7.80 -8.46 15.64
CA THR A 108 6.90 -9.55 15.22
C THR A 108 7.15 -9.91 13.75
N ILE A 109 7.55 -11.14 13.49
CA ILE A 109 7.73 -11.68 12.13
C ILE A 109 6.48 -12.46 11.73
N ILE A 110 5.89 -12.11 10.59
CA ILE A 110 4.70 -12.72 10.02
C ILE A 110 5.09 -13.41 8.70
N GLY A 111 4.85 -14.71 8.60
CA GLY A 111 4.90 -15.41 7.32
C GLY A 111 3.56 -15.28 6.61
N GLN A 112 3.56 -14.81 5.37
CA GLN A 112 2.39 -14.76 4.49
C GLN A 112 2.62 -15.70 3.31
N GLN A 113 1.76 -16.69 3.15
CA GLN A 113 1.87 -17.72 2.11
C GLN A 113 0.48 -17.99 1.53
N SER A 114 0.37 -17.89 0.20
CA SER A 114 -0.85 -18.17 -0.54
C SER A 114 -0.67 -19.45 -1.35
N ILE A 115 -1.40 -20.51 -0.99
CA ILE A 115 -1.45 -21.74 -1.77
C ILE A 115 -2.53 -21.59 -2.84
N GLU A 116 -2.14 -21.62 -4.10
CA GLU A 116 -3.05 -21.57 -5.24
C GLU A 116 -3.78 -22.91 -5.37
N ARG A 117 -5.12 -22.88 -5.42
CA ARG A 117 -5.98 -24.07 -5.45
C ARG A 117 -6.90 -24.07 -6.67
N ARG A 118 -7.10 -25.24 -7.23
CA ARG A 118 -7.91 -25.48 -8.44
C ARG A 118 -8.71 -26.76 -8.28
N PHE A 119 -9.97 -26.72 -8.70
CA PHE A 119 -10.86 -27.86 -8.79
C PHE A 119 -11.72 -27.56 -10.01
N VAL A 120 -11.41 -28.24 -11.11
CA VAL A 120 -12.03 -28.03 -12.41
C VAL A 120 -12.68 -29.32 -12.83
N VAL A 121 -13.97 -29.26 -13.18
CA VAL A 121 -14.74 -30.41 -13.69
C VAL A 121 -15.31 -30.11 -15.07
N GLU A 122 -15.69 -31.16 -15.80
CA GLU A 122 -16.45 -31.02 -17.04
C GLU A 122 -17.73 -30.21 -16.80
N ASP A 123 -18.16 -29.47 -17.83
CA ASP A 123 -19.35 -28.60 -17.79
C ASP A 123 -19.38 -27.57 -16.64
N GLN A 124 -18.23 -27.26 -16.04
CA GLN A 124 -18.15 -26.30 -14.94
C GLN A 124 -18.54 -24.88 -15.36
N ILE A 125 -19.35 -24.26 -14.50
CA ILE A 125 -19.77 -22.86 -14.52
C ILE A 125 -18.89 -22.09 -13.54
N GLY A 126 -18.17 -21.08 -14.03
CA GLY A 126 -17.33 -20.22 -13.19
C GLY A 126 -16.15 -20.94 -12.51
N ASN A 127 -15.68 -20.35 -11.41
CA ASN A 127 -14.61 -20.91 -10.60
C ASN A 127 -15.18 -21.71 -9.41
N ALA A 128 -14.46 -22.74 -8.98
CA ALA A 128 -14.82 -23.46 -7.76
C ALA A 128 -14.62 -22.56 -6.53
N VAL A 129 -15.53 -22.70 -5.55
CA VAL A 129 -15.48 -21.99 -4.27
C VAL A 129 -14.71 -22.84 -3.27
N PHE A 130 -13.72 -22.25 -2.60
CA PHE A 130 -12.89 -22.91 -1.59
C PHE A 130 -13.13 -22.33 -0.20
N ASP A 131 -13.54 -23.17 0.73
CA ASP A 131 -13.48 -22.91 2.17
C ASP A 131 -12.20 -23.56 2.70
N VAL A 132 -11.16 -22.76 2.89
CA VAL A 132 -9.83 -23.23 3.31
C VAL A 132 -9.82 -23.61 4.80
N GLU A 133 -10.68 -23.00 5.63
CA GLU A 133 -10.74 -23.30 7.06
C GLU A 133 -11.40 -24.68 7.31
N ASN A 134 -12.50 -24.96 6.61
CA ASN A 134 -13.21 -26.23 6.71
C ASN A 134 -12.74 -27.29 5.69
N HIS A 135 -11.76 -26.96 4.85
CA HIS A 135 -11.21 -27.82 3.79
C HIS A 135 -12.30 -28.34 2.82
N LEU A 136 -13.20 -27.44 2.39
CA LEU A 136 -14.27 -27.76 1.44
C LEU A 136 -14.00 -27.08 0.09
N ALA A 137 -14.32 -27.78 -1.00
CA ALA A 137 -14.39 -27.14 -2.32
C ALA A 137 -15.68 -27.52 -3.04
N VAL A 138 -16.30 -26.55 -3.71
CA VAL A 138 -17.55 -26.72 -4.45
C VAL A 138 -17.35 -26.24 -5.88
N ALA A 139 -17.51 -27.14 -6.85
CA ALA A 139 -17.65 -26.80 -8.26
C ALA A 139 -19.13 -26.80 -8.66
N TYR A 140 -19.52 -25.88 -9.54
CA TYR A 140 -20.88 -25.79 -10.06
C TYR A 140 -20.92 -26.25 -11.52
N VAL A 141 -21.91 -27.06 -11.89
CA VAL A 141 -22.09 -27.59 -13.27
C VAL A 141 -23.50 -27.29 -13.78
N THR A 142 -23.75 -27.45 -15.08
CA THR A 142 -25.11 -27.24 -15.61
C THR A 142 -26.09 -28.25 -15.03
N SER A 143 -27.39 -27.88 -14.97
CA SER A 143 -28.45 -28.78 -14.49
C SER A 143 -28.65 -30.05 -15.34
N SER A 144 -28.09 -30.11 -16.55
CA SER A 144 -28.10 -31.31 -17.41
C SER A 144 -26.90 -32.24 -17.18
N THR A 145 -25.84 -31.80 -16.51
CA THR A 145 -24.63 -32.60 -16.26
C THR A 145 -24.88 -33.71 -15.24
N SER A 146 -24.45 -34.93 -15.54
CA SER A 146 -24.69 -36.11 -14.70
C SER A 146 -23.69 -36.23 -13.56
N LEU A 147 -24.11 -35.95 -12.33
CA LEU A 147 -23.28 -36.12 -11.12
C LEU A 147 -22.75 -37.56 -10.89
N ARG A 148 -23.19 -38.56 -11.66
CA ARG A 148 -22.74 -39.95 -11.51
C ARG A 148 -21.40 -40.25 -12.20
N ALA A 149 -21.00 -39.42 -13.15
CA ALA A 149 -19.88 -39.70 -14.05
C ALA A 149 -19.07 -38.44 -14.44
N ILE A 150 -18.99 -37.46 -13.54
CA ILE A 150 -18.28 -36.20 -13.75
C ILE A 150 -16.80 -36.47 -14.02
N GLN A 151 -16.25 -35.95 -15.12
CA GLN A 151 -14.80 -35.88 -15.30
C GLN A 151 -14.21 -34.70 -14.49
N VAL A 152 -13.22 -34.98 -13.64
CA VAL A 152 -12.34 -33.94 -13.05
C VAL A 152 -11.23 -33.65 -14.05
N GLU A 153 -11.14 -32.40 -14.52
CA GLU A 153 -10.14 -31.94 -15.50
C GLU A 153 -8.82 -31.55 -14.84
N ASP A 154 -8.87 -30.86 -13.70
CA ASP A 154 -7.70 -30.40 -12.95
C ASP A 154 -8.02 -30.33 -11.45
N LEU A 155 -7.03 -30.67 -10.63
CA LEU A 155 -7.15 -30.67 -9.18
C LEU A 155 -5.81 -30.29 -8.53
N LYS A 156 -5.84 -29.24 -7.71
CA LYS A 156 -4.74 -28.80 -6.84
C LYS A 156 -5.34 -28.28 -5.55
N LEU A 157 -5.10 -28.96 -4.44
CA LEU A 157 -5.68 -28.64 -3.13
C LEU A 157 -4.65 -28.24 -2.07
N GLY A 158 -3.38 -28.57 -2.32
CA GLY A 158 -2.22 -28.19 -1.51
C GLY A 158 -1.12 -27.56 -2.37
N PRO A 159 0.03 -27.23 -1.76
CA PRO A 159 1.13 -26.59 -2.48
C PRO A 159 1.76 -27.51 -3.52
N THR A 160 2.48 -26.92 -4.48
CA THR A 160 3.25 -27.66 -5.48
C THR A 160 4.16 -28.71 -4.81
N GLY A 161 4.13 -29.94 -5.34
CA GLY A 161 4.86 -31.09 -4.78
C GLY A 161 4.15 -31.82 -3.63
N CYS A 162 2.94 -31.42 -3.23
CA CYS A 162 2.14 -32.21 -2.29
C CYS A 162 1.72 -33.57 -2.87
N THR A 163 1.51 -34.56 -1.99
CA THR A 163 0.90 -35.84 -2.34
C THR A 163 -0.61 -35.77 -2.11
N MET A 164 -1.41 -36.06 -3.13
CA MET A 164 -2.85 -36.22 -3.01
C MET A 164 -3.23 -37.70 -3.05
N VAL A 165 -4.26 -38.11 -2.30
CA VAL A 165 -4.81 -39.47 -2.28
C VAL A 165 -6.34 -39.40 -2.40
N PRO A 166 -6.96 -39.94 -3.48
CA PRO A 166 -6.31 -40.61 -4.61
C PRO A 166 -5.37 -39.68 -5.39
N ALA A 167 -4.27 -40.23 -5.89
CA ALA A 167 -3.29 -39.47 -6.70
C ALA A 167 -3.76 -39.28 -8.14
N ASP A 168 -4.50 -40.27 -8.66
CA ASP A 168 -5.22 -40.18 -9.93
C ASP A 168 -6.65 -39.72 -9.67
N TYR A 169 -6.90 -38.42 -9.84
CA TYR A 169 -8.22 -37.82 -9.67
C TYR A 169 -9.19 -38.16 -10.82
N SER A 170 -8.74 -38.75 -11.94
CA SER A 170 -9.66 -39.23 -12.98
C SER A 170 -10.56 -40.38 -12.47
N THR A 171 -10.13 -41.06 -11.39
CA THR A 171 -10.96 -42.05 -10.70
C THR A 171 -12.14 -41.45 -9.93
N MET A 172 -12.17 -40.13 -9.71
CA MET A 172 -13.20 -39.43 -8.94
C MET A 172 -14.33 -38.93 -9.85
N HIS A 173 -15.39 -39.73 -10.01
CA HIS A 173 -16.44 -39.44 -10.98
C HIS A 173 -17.88 -39.39 -10.45
N ASN A 174 -18.16 -40.07 -9.33
CA ASN A 174 -19.52 -40.10 -8.75
C ASN A 174 -19.67 -39.08 -7.61
N PHE A 175 -20.13 -37.88 -7.95
CA PHE A 175 -20.44 -36.78 -7.03
C PHE A 175 -21.92 -36.71 -6.61
N MET A 176 -22.69 -37.80 -6.76
CA MET A 176 -23.99 -37.94 -6.07
C MET A 176 -23.86 -37.81 -4.53
N SER A 177 -22.65 -37.99 -4.02
CA SER A 177 -22.22 -37.65 -2.66
C SER A 177 -20.84 -36.99 -2.74
N ALA A 178 -20.45 -36.22 -1.71
CA ALA A 178 -19.13 -35.62 -1.66
C ALA A 178 -18.00 -36.65 -1.79
N GLN A 179 -16.96 -36.29 -2.52
CA GLN A 179 -15.72 -37.05 -2.63
C GLN A 179 -14.68 -36.49 -1.64
N LYS A 180 -13.67 -37.28 -1.28
CA LYS A 180 -12.62 -36.86 -0.34
C LYS A 180 -11.22 -37.08 -0.90
N VAL A 181 -10.35 -36.10 -0.67
CA VAL A 181 -8.94 -36.15 -1.06
C VAL A 181 -8.09 -35.88 0.17
N THR A 182 -7.21 -36.81 0.50
CA THR A 182 -6.21 -36.59 1.54
C THR A 182 -5.01 -35.87 0.91
N VAL A 183 -4.68 -34.69 1.40
CA VAL A 183 -3.56 -33.87 0.93
C VAL A 183 -2.44 -33.93 1.96
N LYS A 184 -1.22 -34.24 1.53
CA LYS A 184 -0.05 -34.40 2.41
C LYS A 184 1.15 -33.62 1.87
N TYR A 185 1.74 -32.79 2.73
CA TYR A 185 2.94 -32.02 2.45
C TYR A 185 3.66 -31.72 3.76
N HIS A 186 4.99 -31.73 3.74
CA HIS A 186 5.82 -31.64 4.95
C HIS A 186 5.38 -32.64 6.04
N ASP A 187 4.92 -32.16 7.20
CA ASP A 187 4.33 -32.91 8.31
C ASP A 187 2.82 -32.67 8.47
N ILE A 188 2.18 -32.08 7.45
CA ILE A 188 0.74 -31.78 7.40
C ILE A 188 0.00 -32.91 6.68
N THR A 189 -1.21 -33.23 7.17
CA THR A 189 -2.16 -34.11 6.50
C THR A 189 -3.56 -33.55 6.70
N GLU A 190 -4.17 -33.12 5.60
CA GLU A 190 -5.50 -32.54 5.54
C GLU A 190 -6.43 -33.45 4.74
N ILE A 191 -7.75 -33.38 5.00
CA ILE A 191 -8.76 -34.11 4.22
C ILE A 191 -9.71 -33.08 3.64
N TRP A 192 -9.55 -32.83 2.35
CA TRP A 192 -10.43 -31.97 1.58
C TRP A 192 -11.69 -32.73 1.16
N THR A 193 -12.85 -32.09 1.28
CA THR A 193 -14.15 -32.64 0.86
C THR A 193 -14.66 -31.86 -0.34
N LEU A 194 -14.83 -32.55 -1.48
CA LEU A 194 -15.18 -31.96 -2.76
C LEU A 194 -16.65 -32.26 -3.10
N TYR A 195 -17.37 -31.21 -3.50
CA TYR A 195 -18.76 -31.27 -3.97
C TYR A 195 -18.85 -30.79 -5.42
N VAL A 196 -19.70 -31.45 -6.21
CA VAL A 196 -20.17 -30.91 -7.50
C VAL A 196 -21.66 -30.68 -7.38
N SER A 197 -22.09 -29.43 -7.55
CA SER A 197 -23.49 -29.03 -7.43
C SER A 197 -24.06 -28.59 -8.79
N PRO A 198 -25.23 -29.10 -9.22
CA PRO A 198 -25.93 -28.55 -10.35
C PRO A 198 -26.37 -27.10 -10.06
N SER A 199 -26.25 -26.24 -11.06
CA SER A 199 -26.82 -24.88 -11.09
C SER A 199 -28.00 -24.84 -12.06
N SER A 200 -29.07 -24.16 -11.68
CA SER A 200 -30.18 -23.81 -12.58
C SER A 200 -29.81 -22.70 -13.58
N SER A 201 -28.80 -21.89 -13.24
CA SER A 201 -28.32 -20.77 -14.05
C SER A 201 -27.00 -21.14 -14.71
N GLU A 202 -26.99 -21.23 -16.04
CA GLU A 202 -25.80 -21.55 -16.84
C GLU A 202 -24.84 -20.36 -17.05
N VAL A 203 -25.32 -19.16 -16.73
CA VAL A 203 -24.56 -17.91 -16.71
C VAL A 203 -25.01 -17.08 -15.51
N VAL A 204 -24.07 -16.40 -14.87
CA VAL A 204 -24.27 -15.59 -13.66
C VAL A 204 -23.65 -14.22 -13.88
N THR A 205 -24.42 -13.16 -13.64
CA THR A 205 -23.89 -11.81 -13.48
C THR A 205 -23.40 -11.68 -12.04
N ALA A 206 -22.09 -11.76 -11.82
CA ALA A 206 -21.51 -11.93 -10.49
C ALA A 206 -21.41 -10.61 -9.71
N SER A 207 -20.98 -9.53 -10.35
CA SER A 207 -21.00 -8.18 -9.78
C SER A 207 -20.97 -7.10 -10.87
N ALA A 208 -21.30 -5.87 -10.47
CA ALA A 208 -21.28 -4.69 -11.34
C ALA A 208 -20.84 -3.46 -10.52
N ASP A 209 -19.60 -3.02 -10.74
CA ASP A 209 -18.94 -1.99 -9.96
C ASP A 209 -18.90 -0.66 -10.75
N GLY A 210 -19.94 0.17 -10.56
CA GLY A 210 -20.07 1.47 -11.20
C GLY A 210 -19.10 2.53 -10.66
N TRP A 211 -18.20 3.03 -11.51
CA TRP A 211 -17.34 4.18 -11.24
C TRP A 211 -18.00 5.45 -11.84
N THR A 212 -17.25 6.51 -12.12
CA THR A 212 -17.81 7.78 -12.63
C THR A 212 -18.19 7.71 -14.12
N ASN A 213 -17.27 7.33 -15.02
CA ASN A 213 -17.59 7.10 -16.43
C ASN A 213 -17.32 5.65 -16.88
N VAL A 214 -16.96 4.78 -15.93
CA VAL A 214 -16.58 3.39 -16.19
C VAL A 214 -17.45 2.46 -15.36
N ALA A 215 -17.69 1.23 -15.82
CA ALA A 215 -18.15 0.15 -14.97
C ALA A 215 -17.28 -1.10 -15.14
N TRP A 216 -16.99 -1.78 -14.04
CA TRP A 216 -16.40 -3.12 -14.07
C TRP A 216 -17.49 -4.16 -13.87
N LEU A 217 -17.72 -4.99 -14.88
CA LEU A 217 -18.73 -6.04 -14.87
C LEU A 217 -18.07 -7.40 -14.74
N TYR A 218 -18.66 -8.30 -13.97
CA TYR A 218 -18.13 -9.65 -13.71
C TYR A 218 -19.17 -10.71 -14.03
N GLY A 219 -18.74 -11.75 -14.74
CA GLY A 219 -19.59 -12.79 -15.29
C GLY A 219 -18.95 -14.17 -15.09
N GLN A 220 -19.82 -15.16 -14.94
CA GLN A 220 -19.42 -16.57 -14.88
C GLN A 220 -20.34 -17.38 -15.78
N GLY A 221 -19.81 -18.42 -16.42
CA GLY A 221 -20.55 -19.30 -17.31
C GLY A 221 -19.76 -20.57 -17.60
N LYS A 222 -20.29 -21.41 -18.49
CA LYS A 222 -19.61 -22.65 -18.89
C LYS A 222 -18.30 -22.35 -19.62
N LYS A 223 -17.18 -22.92 -19.15
CA LYS A 223 -15.86 -22.82 -19.81
C LYS A 223 -15.95 -23.15 -21.31
N GLY A 224 -15.44 -22.27 -22.16
CA GLY A 224 -15.45 -22.41 -23.62
C GLY A 224 -16.70 -21.93 -24.35
N ALA A 225 -17.69 -21.38 -23.63
CA ALA A 225 -18.83 -20.69 -24.22
C ALA A 225 -18.44 -19.31 -24.79
N THR A 226 -19.33 -18.73 -25.61
CA THR A 226 -19.21 -17.36 -26.10
C THR A 226 -19.75 -16.40 -25.04
N PHE A 227 -18.86 -15.71 -24.34
CA PHE A 227 -19.22 -14.75 -23.30
C PHE A 227 -19.43 -13.33 -23.83
N GLY A 228 -20.28 -12.57 -23.14
CA GLY A 228 -20.54 -11.17 -23.40
C GLY A 228 -21.20 -10.48 -22.21
N PHE A 229 -21.39 -9.16 -22.29
CA PHE A 229 -22.30 -8.45 -21.39
C PHE A 229 -23.27 -7.61 -22.22
N GLU A 230 -24.46 -7.37 -21.68
CA GLU A 230 -25.32 -6.29 -22.12
C GLU A 230 -25.50 -5.27 -21.00
N ILE A 231 -25.62 -4.00 -21.41
CA ILE A 231 -25.84 -2.85 -20.54
C ILE A 231 -27.01 -2.00 -21.07
N CYS A 232 -27.78 -1.41 -20.18
CA CYS A 232 -28.97 -0.62 -20.48
C CYS A 232 -29.03 0.60 -19.55
N GLU A 233 -29.05 1.81 -20.13
CA GLU A 233 -29.32 3.03 -19.36
C GLU A 233 -30.79 2.99 -18.93
N VAL A 234 -31.07 3.04 -17.62
CA VAL A 234 -32.43 2.80 -17.10
C VAL A 234 -33.45 3.82 -17.63
N SER A 235 -32.99 5.04 -17.95
CA SER A 235 -33.80 6.11 -18.57
C SER A 235 -34.23 5.80 -20.00
N SER A 236 -33.43 5.03 -20.76
CA SER A 236 -33.68 4.73 -22.18
C SER A 236 -34.41 3.40 -22.37
N GLY A 237 -34.16 2.42 -21.49
CA GLY A 237 -34.65 1.05 -21.64
C GLY A 237 -33.97 0.26 -22.77
N GLU A 238 -33.01 0.86 -23.48
CA GLU A 238 -32.32 0.27 -24.63
C GLU A 238 -31.12 -0.57 -24.16
N TRP A 239 -31.20 -1.89 -24.36
CA TRP A 239 -30.08 -2.81 -24.12
C TRP A 239 -29.09 -2.79 -25.28
N LYS A 240 -27.80 -2.73 -24.94
CA LYS A 240 -26.67 -2.75 -25.89
C LYS A 240 -25.66 -3.78 -25.45
N ALA A 241 -25.12 -4.54 -26.40
CA ALA A 241 -23.96 -5.37 -26.15
C ALA A 241 -22.75 -4.48 -25.81
N VAL A 242 -21.98 -4.88 -24.81
CA VAL A 242 -20.64 -4.33 -24.53
C VAL A 242 -19.70 -4.82 -25.63
N ASP A 243 -18.80 -3.94 -26.11
CA ASP A 243 -17.81 -4.34 -27.13
C ASP A 243 -16.90 -5.45 -26.58
N ASN A 244 -16.64 -6.46 -27.42
CA ASN A 244 -15.77 -7.58 -27.08
C ASN A 244 -14.32 -7.14 -26.84
N SER A 245 -13.87 -5.99 -27.36
CA SER A 245 -12.56 -5.40 -27.05
C SER A 245 -12.37 -5.13 -25.55
N TYR A 246 -13.46 -4.87 -24.83
CA TYR A 246 -13.46 -4.57 -23.41
C TYR A 246 -13.58 -5.81 -22.52
N ILE A 247 -13.76 -7.01 -23.10
CA ILE A 247 -14.04 -8.25 -22.36
C ILE A 247 -12.78 -9.11 -22.26
N THR A 248 -12.37 -9.42 -21.03
CA THR A 248 -11.33 -10.41 -20.75
C THR A 248 -11.98 -11.70 -20.26
N VAL A 249 -11.60 -12.83 -20.85
CA VAL A 249 -12.07 -14.18 -20.48
C VAL A 249 -10.94 -14.97 -19.81
N ASP A 250 -11.26 -15.64 -18.71
CA ASP A 250 -10.39 -16.61 -18.04
C ASP A 250 -11.21 -17.85 -17.63
N GLY A 251 -11.03 -18.94 -18.39
CA GLY A 251 -11.73 -20.22 -18.18
C GLY A 251 -13.26 -20.11 -18.28
N GLY A 252 -13.94 -20.31 -17.16
CA GLY A 252 -15.40 -20.14 -17.02
C GLY A 252 -15.81 -18.77 -16.47
N THR A 253 -14.87 -17.84 -16.33
CA THR A 253 -15.11 -16.48 -15.81
C THR A 253 -14.73 -15.43 -16.83
N PHE A 254 -15.37 -14.27 -16.75
CA PHE A 254 -15.08 -13.15 -17.64
C PHE A 254 -15.41 -11.82 -16.96
N LYS A 255 -14.73 -10.77 -17.39
CA LYS A 255 -14.91 -9.41 -16.87
C LYS A 255 -14.89 -8.40 -18.00
N ALA A 256 -15.59 -7.29 -17.83
CA ALA A 256 -15.53 -6.16 -18.76
C ALA A 256 -15.16 -4.85 -18.05
N ARG A 257 -14.30 -4.05 -18.68
CA ARG A 257 -14.07 -2.63 -18.33
C ARG A 257 -14.87 -1.80 -19.33
N VAL A 258 -16.07 -1.37 -18.97
CA VAL A 258 -16.96 -0.61 -19.87
C VAL A 258 -16.69 0.90 -19.71
N PRO A 259 -16.03 1.58 -20.67
CA PRO A 259 -15.81 3.03 -20.62
C PRO A 259 -17.00 3.82 -21.17
N HIS A 260 -16.87 5.15 -21.25
CA HIS A 260 -17.78 6.09 -21.92
C HIS A 260 -19.22 6.10 -21.37
N LEU A 261 -19.41 5.65 -20.12
CA LEU A 261 -20.68 5.78 -19.42
C LEU A 261 -20.88 7.24 -18.99
N LYS A 262 -22.14 7.66 -18.90
CA LYS A 262 -22.49 8.96 -18.35
C LYS A 262 -22.25 8.95 -16.84
N ALA A 263 -21.74 10.04 -16.29
CA ALA A 263 -21.69 10.26 -14.85
C ALA A 263 -23.11 10.36 -14.24
N SER A 264 -23.23 10.08 -12.95
CA SER A 264 -24.48 10.21 -12.17
C SER A 264 -25.71 9.53 -12.80
N THR A 265 -25.51 8.38 -13.45
CA THR A 265 -26.51 7.70 -14.29
C THR A 265 -26.69 6.25 -13.86
N THR A 266 -27.94 5.79 -13.75
CA THR A 266 -28.26 4.40 -13.38
C THR A 266 -28.34 3.49 -14.60
N TYR A 267 -27.65 2.36 -14.51
CA TYR A 267 -27.57 1.32 -15.53
C TYR A 267 -28.02 -0.02 -14.98
N ASN A 268 -28.69 -0.80 -15.82
CA ASN A 268 -28.86 -2.24 -15.66
C ASN A 268 -27.80 -2.95 -16.50
N CYS A 269 -27.30 -4.08 -16.04
CA CYS A 269 -26.39 -4.94 -16.79
C CYS A 269 -26.70 -6.41 -16.57
N ARG A 270 -26.28 -7.27 -17.50
CA ARG A 270 -26.35 -8.73 -17.38
C ARG A 270 -25.23 -9.40 -18.15
N ALA A 271 -24.71 -10.49 -17.58
CA ALA A 271 -23.80 -11.41 -18.23
C ALA A 271 -24.54 -12.20 -19.32
N VAL A 272 -23.85 -12.52 -20.42
CA VAL A 272 -24.34 -13.30 -21.55
C VAL A 272 -23.41 -14.48 -21.78
N SER A 273 -23.98 -15.66 -22.07
CA SER A 273 -23.22 -16.87 -22.45
C SER A 273 -24.04 -17.64 -23.49
N ASP A 274 -23.55 -17.78 -24.72
CA ASP A 274 -24.22 -18.47 -25.83
C ASP A 274 -25.71 -18.09 -26.00
N GLY A 275 -26.03 -16.80 -25.86
CA GLY A 275 -27.40 -16.27 -25.97
C GLY A 275 -28.30 -16.51 -24.76
N LYS A 276 -27.78 -17.11 -23.68
CA LYS A 276 -28.42 -17.17 -22.36
C LYS A 276 -27.98 -15.94 -21.55
N TYR A 277 -28.81 -15.53 -20.60
CA TYR A 277 -28.61 -14.32 -19.80
C TYR A 277 -28.54 -14.66 -18.31
N GLY A 278 -27.60 -14.04 -17.61
CA GLY A 278 -27.57 -14.03 -16.15
C GLY A 278 -28.61 -13.06 -15.57
N ASP A 279 -28.72 -13.05 -14.25
CA ASP A 279 -29.58 -12.11 -13.53
C ASP A 279 -29.22 -10.65 -13.84
N ILE A 280 -30.21 -9.77 -13.80
CA ILE A 280 -29.98 -8.33 -14.02
C ILE A 280 -29.46 -7.71 -12.72
N LEU A 281 -28.27 -7.08 -12.80
CA LEU A 281 -27.76 -6.23 -11.74
C LEU A 281 -27.95 -4.76 -12.11
N THR A 282 -28.22 -3.91 -11.12
CA THR A 282 -28.35 -2.46 -11.26
C THR A 282 -27.22 -1.76 -10.52
N PHE A 283 -26.60 -0.78 -11.16
CA PHE A 283 -25.61 0.11 -10.54
C PHE A 283 -25.84 1.56 -10.97
N THR A 284 -25.30 2.51 -10.22
CA THR A 284 -25.30 3.93 -10.57
C THR A 284 -23.86 4.42 -10.67
N THR A 285 -23.55 5.13 -11.75
CA THR A 285 -22.24 5.78 -11.89
C THR A 285 -22.10 6.98 -10.97
N GLY A 286 -20.88 7.24 -10.51
CA GLY A 286 -20.56 8.37 -9.64
C GLY A 286 -20.55 9.71 -10.38
N GLU A 287 -20.38 10.79 -9.60
CA GLU A 287 -20.12 12.13 -10.12
C GLU A 287 -18.63 12.29 -10.50
N ALA A 288 -18.33 13.21 -11.44
CA ALA A 288 -16.97 13.62 -11.75
C ALA A 288 -16.53 14.72 -10.78
N VAL A 289 -15.79 14.33 -9.74
CA VAL A 289 -15.37 15.24 -8.65
C VAL A 289 -14.05 15.93 -9.02
N GLU A 290 -14.02 17.25 -9.03
CA GLU A 290 -12.77 18.00 -9.15
C GLU A 290 -11.94 17.91 -7.86
N LEU A 291 -10.62 17.93 -7.98
CA LEU A 291 -9.71 17.95 -6.85
C LEU A 291 -9.64 19.40 -6.30
N PRO A 292 -10.10 19.73 -5.09
CA PRO A 292 -10.18 21.13 -4.66
C PRO A 292 -8.80 21.81 -4.59
N GLY A 293 -8.72 23.07 -5.03
CA GLY A 293 -7.47 23.86 -5.03
C GLY A 293 -6.41 23.37 -6.03
N SER A 294 -6.75 22.50 -6.97
CA SER A 294 -5.81 21.85 -7.89
C SER A 294 -5.24 22.73 -9.00
N SER A 295 -5.76 23.94 -9.20
CA SER A 295 -5.14 24.93 -10.09
C SER A 295 -3.94 25.65 -9.45
N PHE A 296 -3.83 25.62 -8.12
CA PHE A 296 -2.81 26.35 -7.35
C PHE A 296 -2.79 27.88 -7.54
N ASP A 297 -3.92 28.49 -7.91
CA ASP A 297 -4.10 29.96 -7.95
C ASP A 297 -4.14 30.58 -6.54
N ASP A 298 -4.80 29.87 -5.63
CA ASP A 298 -5.11 30.32 -4.28
C ASP A 298 -3.93 30.10 -3.34
N TRP A 299 -3.35 31.20 -2.88
CA TRP A 299 -2.31 31.22 -1.86
C TRP A 299 -2.49 32.40 -0.92
N HIS A 300 -2.19 32.18 0.35
CA HIS A 300 -1.99 33.25 1.33
C HIS A 300 -0.69 33.01 2.10
N GLN A 301 -0.24 34.03 2.84
CA GLN A 301 0.98 33.97 3.63
C GLN A 301 0.66 34.34 5.09
N VAL A 302 1.06 33.49 6.04
CA VAL A 302 0.97 33.78 7.48
C VAL A 302 2.37 33.92 8.02
N LYS A 303 2.75 35.14 8.41
CA LYS A 303 4.16 35.52 8.66
C LYS A 303 4.99 35.17 7.41
N ASP A 304 5.96 34.27 7.54
CA ASP A 304 6.86 33.85 6.47
C ASP A 304 6.45 32.51 5.81
N VAL A 305 5.34 31.90 6.26
CA VAL A 305 4.80 30.62 5.78
C VAL A 305 3.83 30.87 4.62
N TRP A 306 4.15 30.35 3.43
CA TRP A 306 3.23 30.30 2.29
C TRP A 306 2.32 29.06 2.38
N ASN A 307 1.03 29.27 2.15
CA ASN A 307 -0.01 28.26 2.26
C ASN A 307 -0.77 28.12 0.92
N PRO A 308 -0.92 26.91 0.35
CA PRO A 308 -1.54 26.65 -0.97
C PRO A 308 -3.07 26.59 -0.89
N TRP A 309 -3.68 27.59 -0.27
CA TRP A 309 -5.12 27.78 -0.15
C TRP A 309 -5.40 29.28 0.17
N ILE A 310 -6.62 29.76 -0.08
CA ILE A 310 -7.02 31.14 0.26
C ILE A 310 -7.20 31.29 1.78
N GLU A 311 -6.94 32.47 2.34
CA GLU A 311 -7.09 32.71 3.78
C GLU A 311 -8.51 32.34 4.27
N ASN A 312 -8.61 31.55 5.34
CA ASN A 312 -9.86 30.94 5.85
C ASN A 312 -10.60 29.97 4.89
N GLY A 313 -9.97 29.55 3.80
CA GLY A 313 -10.51 28.59 2.84
C GLY A 313 -10.41 27.12 3.28
N ASN A 314 -10.89 26.21 2.42
CA ASN A 314 -10.76 24.76 2.64
C ASN A 314 -9.31 24.31 2.39
N GLN A 315 -8.63 23.86 3.45
CA GLN A 315 -7.30 23.27 3.36
C GLN A 315 -7.36 21.85 2.75
N MET A 316 -7.35 21.75 1.42
CA MET A 316 -7.13 20.46 0.72
C MET A 316 -5.64 20.11 0.68
N TRP A 317 -4.81 21.10 0.36
CA TRP A 317 -3.36 20.98 0.19
C TRP A 317 -2.59 21.60 1.36
N ASP A 318 -1.38 21.10 1.59
CA ASP A 318 -0.41 21.66 2.52
C ASP A 318 1.03 21.39 2.07
N THR A 319 2.00 21.91 2.81
CA THR A 319 3.44 21.88 2.52
C THR A 319 4.26 21.63 3.79
N GLY A 320 5.55 21.38 3.64
CA GLY A 320 6.52 21.36 4.74
C GLY A 320 6.99 22.75 5.19
N ASN A 321 6.38 23.85 4.72
CA ASN A 321 6.87 25.21 4.97
C ASN A 321 6.98 25.56 6.46
N GLU A 322 6.05 25.13 7.31
CA GLU A 322 6.11 25.31 8.77
C GLU A 322 7.36 24.68 9.41
N GLY A 323 7.97 23.67 8.77
CA GLY A 323 9.28 23.15 9.15
C GLY A 323 10.43 24.01 8.62
N ALA A 324 10.34 24.43 7.36
CA ALA A 324 11.38 25.22 6.69
C ALA A 324 11.53 26.65 7.23
N THR A 325 10.44 27.27 7.67
CA THR A 325 10.43 28.65 8.18
C THR A 325 10.97 28.79 9.61
N THR A 326 11.18 27.67 10.33
CA THR A 326 11.77 27.71 11.68
C THR A 326 13.17 28.33 11.72
N LEU A 327 13.93 28.23 10.63
CA LEU A 327 15.30 28.74 10.48
C LEU A 327 15.57 29.27 9.06
N GLY A 328 14.53 29.76 8.36
CA GLY A 328 14.64 30.22 6.97
C GLY A 328 13.32 30.75 6.42
N GLU A 329 13.22 30.83 5.10
CA GLU A 329 11.97 31.17 4.39
C GLU A 329 11.18 29.91 4.01
N SER A 330 9.97 30.07 3.48
CA SER A 330 9.26 28.98 2.76
C SER A 330 10.11 28.43 1.60
N ASN A 331 9.86 27.17 1.21
CA ASN A 331 10.49 26.53 0.04
C ASN A 331 9.49 25.82 -0.90
N SER A 332 8.21 25.93 -0.59
CA SER A 332 7.09 25.74 -1.49
C SER A 332 6.34 27.07 -1.60
N VAL A 333 6.32 27.70 -2.78
CA VAL A 333 5.83 29.08 -2.94
C VAL A 333 4.97 29.23 -4.20
N PRO A 334 4.06 30.22 -4.26
CA PRO A 334 3.41 30.59 -5.51
C PRO A 334 4.42 31.12 -6.53
N THR A 335 4.11 30.92 -7.81
CA THR A 335 4.80 31.58 -8.92
C THR A 335 3.80 32.02 -10.00
N ASN A 336 4.09 33.13 -10.69
CA ASN A 336 3.33 33.58 -11.86
C ASN A 336 3.83 32.92 -13.16
N GLU A 337 4.85 32.06 -13.06
CA GLU A 337 5.32 31.21 -14.15
C GLU A 337 4.43 29.96 -14.19
N THR A 338 3.40 29.98 -15.04
CA THR A 338 2.37 28.93 -15.17
C THR A 338 2.39 28.30 -16.56
N TRP A 339 1.74 27.15 -16.73
CA TRP A 339 1.77 26.44 -18.02
C TRP A 339 1.07 27.19 -19.16
N ASN A 340 0.11 28.06 -18.83
CA ASN A 340 -0.74 28.80 -19.77
C ASN A 340 -0.62 30.33 -19.70
N ASN A 341 0.26 30.86 -18.84
CA ASN A 341 0.39 32.31 -18.53
C ASN A 341 -0.86 32.94 -17.89
N GLN A 342 -1.69 32.15 -17.23
CA GLN A 342 -2.81 32.60 -16.41
C GLN A 342 -2.57 32.16 -14.96
N GLY A 343 -3.15 32.88 -13.99
CA GLY A 343 -3.20 32.39 -12.62
C GLY A 343 -1.86 32.33 -11.89
N LYS A 344 -1.69 31.32 -11.03
CA LYS A 344 -0.42 30.95 -10.37
C LYS A 344 -0.22 29.44 -10.39
N ALA A 345 1.04 29.02 -10.28
CA ALA A 345 1.46 27.64 -10.10
C ALA A 345 2.20 27.45 -8.77
N ALA A 346 2.45 26.20 -8.38
CA ALA A 346 3.31 25.88 -7.24
C ALA A 346 4.77 25.69 -7.68
N LYS A 347 5.69 26.41 -7.03
CA LYS A 347 7.14 26.24 -7.19
C LYS A 347 7.74 25.66 -5.91
N LEU A 348 8.28 24.46 -6.03
CA LEU A 348 8.82 23.65 -4.95
C LEU A 348 10.34 23.54 -5.15
N PHE A 349 11.14 24.00 -4.20
CA PHE A 349 12.60 23.95 -4.31
C PHE A 349 13.30 23.42 -3.07
N SER A 350 14.37 22.67 -3.29
CA SER A 350 15.15 22.02 -2.25
C SER A 350 16.30 22.92 -1.79
N LYS A 351 16.45 23.09 -0.47
CA LYS A 351 17.46 23.97 0.12
C LYS A 351 17.97 23.48 1.46
N PHE A 352 19.12 23.99 1.90
CA PHE A 352 19.52 23.86 3.30
C PHE A 352 18.79 24.93 4.15
N VAL A 353 18.18 24.50 5.26
CA VAL A 353 17.49 25.36 6.23
C VAL A 353 18.33 25.41 7.50
N GLY A 354 18.99 26.55 7.76
CA GLY A 354 19.82 26.73 8.95
C GLY A 354 20.86 27.85 8.85
N LEU A 355 21.72 27.93 9.87
CA LEU A 355 22.79 28.91 10.01
C LEU A 355 24.16 28.20 10.07
N GLY A 356 24.98 28.40 9.04
CA GLY A 356 26.29 27.74 8.93
C GLY A 356 26.14 26.22 8.87
N THR A 357 26.81 25.49 9.78
CA THR A 357 26.70 24.03 9.88
C THR A 357 25.52 23.53 10.73
N ILE A 358 24.72 24.44 11.30
CA ILE A 358 23.56 24.11 12.13
C ILE A 358 22.30 24.27 11.29
N GLY A 359 21.78 23.16 10.78
CA GLY A 359 20.60 23.15 9.93
C GLY A 359 20.28 21.77 9.39
N LYS A 360 19.39 21.71 8.41
CA LYS A 360 18.98 20.48 7.75
C LYS A 360 18.51 20.74 6.33
N PHE A 361 18.68 19.76 5.46
CA PHE A 361 18.07 19.77 4.14
C PHE A 361 16.54 19.76 4.25
N ALA A 362 15.86 20.60 3.46
CA ALA A 362 14.42 20.58 3.27
C ALA A 362 14.12 20.54 1.77
N ALA A 363 13.43 19.49 1.34
CA ALA A 363 12.89 19.44 -0.01
C ALA A 363 11.63 20.30 -0.11
N GLY A 364 11.46 21.03 -1.22
CA GLY A 364 10.19 21.70 -1.50
C GLY A 364 9.14 20.64 -1.80
N ASN A 365 8.00 20.69 -1.12
CA ASN A 365 6.93 19.70 -1.27
C ASN A 365 5.52 20.30 -1.19
N LEU A 366 4.56 19.58 -1.75
CA LEU A 366 3.14 19.94 -1.80
C LEU A 366 2.33 18.66 -1.75
N TYR A 367 1.36 18.56 -0.85
CA TYR A 367 0.59 17.32 -0.69
C TYR A 367 -0.86 17.57 -0.26
N VAL A 368 -1.76 16.69 -0.69
CA VAL A 368 -3.13 16.61 -0.15
C VAL A 368 -3.03 16.08 1.27
N GLY A 369 -3.44 16.87 2.26
CA GLY A 369 -3.21 16.52 3.66
C GLY A 369 -3.12 17.72 4.61
N LYS A 370 -2.31 17.58 5.66
CA LYS A 370 -2.06 18.61 6.66
C LYS A 370 -0.69 18.44 7.34
N TYR A 371 0.01 19.54 7.58
CA TYR A 371 1.16 19.61 8.48
C TYR A 371 0.66 19.66 9.93
N LEU A 372 1.20 18.80 10.80
CA LEU A 372 0.79 18.75 12.20
C LEU A 372 1.71 19.58 13.10
N GLU A 373 3.01 19.28 13.10
CA GLU A 373 3.97 19.84 14.04
C GLU A 373 5.42 19.60 13.62
N THR A 374 6.31 20.52 14.04
CA THR A 374 7.77 20.37 13.93
C THR A 374 8.35 19.90 15.26
N LYS A 375 8.92 18.68 15.32
CA LYS A 375 9.64 18.17 16.51
C LYS A 375 11.15 18.25 16.31
N GLY A 376 11.73 19.31 16.87
CA GLY A 376 13.13 19.66 16.67
C GLY A 376 13.35 20.10 15.21
N THR A 377 13.92 19.23 14.39
CA THR A 377 14.13 19.45 12.94
C THR A 377 13.44 18.39 12.08
N ASN A 378 12.35 17.80 12.59
CA ASN A 378 11.61 16.73 11.92
C ASN A 378 10.13 17.13 11.84
N GLY A 379 9.57 17.15 10.64
CA GLY A 379 8.15 17.37 10.44
C GLY A 379 7.32 16.11 10.68
N ARG A 380 6.15 16.31 11.28
CA ARG A 380 5.05 15.35 11.40
C ARG A 380 3.87 15.87 10.56
N LEU A 381 3.34 15.01 9.71
CA LEU A 381 2.39 15.34 8.65
C LEU A 381 1.29 14.27 8.62
N GLU A 382 0.14 14.60 8.06
CA GLU A 382 -0.92 13.68 7.68
C GLU A 382 -1.14 13.81 6.18
N PHE A 383 -0.99 12.71 5.44
CA PHE A 383 -1.33 12.65 4.03
C PHE A 383 -2.75 12.11 3.86
N GLY A 384 -3.54 12.80 3.05
CA GLY A 384 -4.86 12.36 2.63
C GLY A 384 -6.01 13.25 3.09
N LYS A 385 -7.05 13.28 2.26
CA LYS A 385 -8.34 13.92 2.54
C LYS A 385 -9.49 13.01 2.11
N PRO A 386 -10.68 13.09 2.74
CA PRO A 386 -11.81 12.24 2.40
C PRO A 386 -12.20 12.34 0.92
N PHE A 387 -12.31 11.20 0.25
CA PHE A 387 -12.57 11.11 -1.18
C PHE A 387 -13.04 9.70 -1.58
N THR A 388 -14.13 9.63 -2.35
CA THR A 388 -14.84 8.37 -2.67
C THR A 388 -14.96 8.06 -4.16
N ALA A 389 -14.63 9.01 -5.04
CA ALA A 389 -14.67 8.79 -6.48
C ALA A 389 -13.49 7.92 -6.95
N ARG A 390 -13.61 7.35 -8.16
CA ARG A 390 -12.62 6.43 -8.74
C ARG A 390 -12.06 6.98 -10.06
N PRO A 391 -11.13 7.95 -10.00
CA PRO A 391 -10.46 8.50 -11.17
C PRO A 391 -9.52 7.47 -11.82
N THR A 392 -9.50 7.43 -13.14
CA THR A 392 -8.65 6.57 -13.98
C THR A 392 -7.26 7.15 -14.17
N LYS A 393 -7.14 8.48 -14.26
CA LYS A 393 -5.87 9.20 -14.43
C LYS A 393 -5.83 10.49 -13.61
N LEU A 394 -4.62 10.93 -13.25
CA LEU A 394 -4.33 12.30 -12.82
C LEU A 394 -3.52 12.99 -13.92
N LYS A 395 -4.08 14.03 -14.55
CA LYS A 395 -3.35 14.95 -15.44
C LYS A 395 -2.66 16.05 -14.62
N ILE A 396 -1.47 16.43 -15.05
CA ILE A 396 -0.58 17.38 -14.39
C ILE A 396 0.16 18.19 -15.45
N HIS A 397 0.36 19.50 -15.23
CA HIS A 397 1.42 20.24 -15.90
C HIS A 397 2.63 20.34 -14.96
N TYR A 398 3.82 19.93 -15.42
CA TYR A 398 5.04 20.00 -14.61
C TYR A 398 6.24 20.49 -15.43
N LYS A 399 7.25 20.98 -14.71
CA LYS A 399 8.63 21.07 -15.21
C LYS A 399 9.63 20.96 -14.06
N TYR A 400 10.88 20.59 -14.34
CA TYR A 400 11.86 20.27 -13.30
C TYR A 400 13.26 20.74 -13.67
N THR A 401 14.02 21.21 -12.70
CA THR A 401 15.47 21.44 -12.81
C THR A 401 16.16 20.62 -11.74
N THR A 402 17.02 19.70 -12.14
CA THR A 402 17.83 18.89 -11.21
C THR A 402 19.04 19.68 -10.68
N ALA A 403 19.58 19.24 -9.55
CA ALA A 403 20.87 19.65 -9.00
C ALA A 403 21.62 18.40 -8.50
N SER A 404 22.95 18.43 -8.44
CA SER A 404 23.71 17.30 -7.86
C SER A 404 23.39 17.13 -6.37
N ILE A 405 23.13 15.90 -5.95
CA ILE A 405 22.86 15.54 -4.56
C ILE A 405 24.08 15.88 -3.70
N ASN A 406 23.95 16.95 -2.92
CA ASN A 406 24.99 17.49 -2.05
C ASN A 406 24.66 17.33 -0.55
N ASN A 407 23.39 17.08 -0.23
CA ASN A 407 22.91 16.80 1.11
C ASN A 407 22.63 15.30 1.30
N LEU A 408 23.09 14.78 2.42
CA LEU A 408 22.90 13.40 2.87
C LEU A 408 22.38 13.39 4.32
N PRO A 409 21.83 12.27 4.81
CA PRO A 409 21.47 12.10 6.21
C PRO A 409 22.72 12.22 7.10
N SER A 410 22.53 12.56 8.36
CA SER A 410 23.65 12.67 9.30
C SER A 410 24.31 11.32 9.54
N GLU A 411 25.59 11.18 9.16
CA GLU A 411 26.40 9.97 9.42
C GLU A 411 26.37 9.54 10.89
N LYS A 412 26.38 10.50 11.82
CA LYS A 412 26.29 10.24 13.27
C LYS A 412 24.90 9.84 13.74
N ASN A 413 23.85 10.54 13.29
CA ASN A 413 22.50 10.43 13.86
C ASN A 413 21.56 9.52 13.07
N ALA A 414 21.92 9.17 11.83
CA ALA A 414 21.19 8.28 10.92
C ALA A 414 22.19 7.45 10.06
N PRO A 415 23.09 6.66 10.67
CA PRO A 415 24.19 5.98 9.97
C PRO A 415 23.72 5.00 8.88
N ALA A 416 22.60 4.31 9.09
CA ALA A 416 22.05 3.39 8.10
C ALA A 416 21.55 4.13 6.85
N ASP A 417 20.83 5.25 7.02
CA ASP A 417 20.42 6.09 5.89
C ASP A 417 21.64 6.70 5.19
N TYR A 418 22.62 7.21 5.95
CA TYR A 418 23.83 7.78 5.36
C TYR A 418 24.56 6.76 4.46
N LYS A 419 24.74 5.52 4.94
CA LYS A 419 25.29 4.41 4.14
C LYS A 419 24.43 4.09 2.91
N ARG A 420 23.09 4.09 3.06
CA ARG A 420 22.13 3.84 1.98
C ARG A 420 22.21 4.88 0.86
N PHE A 421 22.39 6.15 1.20
CA PHE A 421 22.41 7.25 0.23
C PHE A 421 23.82 7.71 -0.19
N LEU A 422 24.88 7.16 0.39
CA LEU A 422 26.26 7.57 0.09
C LEU A 422 26.61 7.45 -1.40
N SER A 423 26.12 6.42 -2.09
CA SER A 423 26.32 6.22 -3.53
C SER A 423 25.54 7.18 -4.43
N TYR A 424 24.64 7.97 -3.88
CA TYR A 424 23.85 8.97 -4.62
C TYR A 424 24.52 10.35 -4.59
N LYS A 425 25.56 10.55 -3.76
CA LYS A 425 26.23 11.84 -3.62
C LYS A 425 26.92 12.26 -4.92
N GLY A 426 26.56 13.43 -5.44
CA GLY A 426 27.04 13.97 -6.71
C GLY A 426 26.15 13.63 -7.92
N GLU A 427 25.34 12.56 -7.84
CA GLU A 427 24.38 12.19 -8.88
C GLU A 427 23.26 13.24 -9.00
N PRO A 428 22.57 13.33 -10.15
CA PRO A 428 21.41 14.21 -10.31
C PRO A 428 20.29 13.86 -9.32
N ASP A 429 19.81 14.86 -8.58
CA ASP A 429 18.60 14.72 -7.77
C ASP A 429 17.37 14.51 -8.64
N THR A 430 16.35 13.90 -8.07
CA THR A 430 15.16 13.39 -8.75
C THR A 430 13.91 13.92 -8.07
N CYS A 431 13.01 14.56 -8.80
CA CYS A 431 11.70 14.89 -8.26
C CYS A 431 10.82 13.63 -8.17
N ALA A 432 9.78 13.71 -7.33
CA ALA A 432 8.75 12.68 -7.21
C ALA A 432 7.37 13.32 -7.25
N ILE A 433 6.46 12.74 -8.02
CA ILE A 433 5.02 13.03 -7.98
C ILE A 433 4.29 11.69 -7.88
N TYR A 434 3.33 11.56 -6.97
CA TYR A 434 2.49 10.36 -6.89
C TYR A 434 1.07 10.66 -6.40
N ILE A 435 0.15 9.77 -6.78
CA ILE A 435 -1.25 9.74 -6.32
C ILE A 435 -1.55 8.35 -5.76
N ALA A 436 -2.31 8.30 -4.66
CA ALA A 436 -2.85 7.06 -4.10
C ALA A 436 -4.33 7.25 -3.74
N LEU A 437 -5.12 6.20 -3.99
CA LEU A 437 -6.47 6.04 -3.46
C LEU A 437 -6.47 4.86 -2.49
N GLY A 438 -7.15 4.99 -1.36
CA GLY A 438 -7.22 3.91 -0.38
C GLY A 438 -8.35 4.02 0.63
N ASP A 439 -8.56 2.94 1.37
CA ASP A 439 -9.64 2.78 2.36
C ASP A 439 -9.14 2.73 3.81
N TRP A 440 -8.01 3.37 4.10
CA TRP A 440 -7.55 3.67 5.46
C TRP A 440 -8.66 4.27 6.32
N ASP A 441 -8.68 4.00 7.62
CA ASP A 441 -9.70 4.57 8.53
C ASP A 441 -9.40 6.03 8.94
N SER A 442 -8.16 6.49 8.75
CA SER A 442 -7.70 7.85 9.03
C SER A 442 -6.70 8.30 7.97
N PRO A 443 -6.36 9.61 7.87
CA PRO A 443 -5.22 10.07 7.08
C PRO A 443 -3.94 9.31 7.43
N VAL A 444 -3.08 9.12 6.43
CA VAL A 444 -1.80 8.41 6.60
C VAL A 444 -0.81 9.37 7.26
N GLU A 445 -0.58 9.19 8.55
CA GLU A 445 0.48 9.90 9.27
C GLU A 445 1.85 9.66 8.60
N VAL A 446 2.69 10.68 8.56
CA VAL A 446 4.09 10.65 8.13
C VAL A 446 4.93 11.40 9.17
N TYR A 447 6.05 10.83 9.57
CA TYR A 447 6.98 11.44 10.54
C TYR A 447 8.42 11.18 10.14
N THR A 448 9.18 12.25 9.94
CA THR A 448 10.51 12.21 9.30
C THR A 448 11.67 11.88 10.27
N LYS A 449 11.42 11.82 11.59
CA LYS A 449 12.47 11.58 12.61
C LYS A 449 13.00 10.15 12.50
N TYR A 450 14.28 9.98 12.14
CA TYR A 450 14.93 8.67 11.94
C TYR A 450 14.57 7.58 12.96
N SER A 451 14.65 7.87 14.25
CA SER A 451 14.37 6.90 15.34
C SER A 451 12.89 6.50 15.50
N GLU A 452 11.97 7.21 14.86
CA GLU A 452 10.52 7.04 14.94
C GLU A 452 9.89 7.14 13.54
N ARG A 453 10.67 6.88 12.48
CA ARG A 453 10.27 7.27 11.13
C ARG A 453 9.07 6.47 10.67
N LYS A 454 8.08 7.20 10.15
CA LYS A 454 6.88 6.70 9.49
C LYS A 454 6.78 7.37 8.13
N LEU A 455 6.64 6.59 7.07
CA LEU A 455 6.52 7.08 5.70
C LEU A 455 5.34 6.38 5.00
N PHE A 456 4.84 6.97 3.93
CA PHE A 456 3.85 6.33 3.08
C PHE A 456 4.45 5.07 2.43
N ASP A 457 3.85 3.90 2.68
CA ASP A 457 4.19 2.66 1.98
C ASP A 457 3.22 2.43 0.82
N LYS A 458 3.73 2.44 -0.41
CA LYS A 458 2.92 2.14 -1.59
C LYS A 458 2.46 0.68 -1.64
N ALA A 459 3.07 -0.24 -0.90
CA ALA A 459 2.69 -1.65 -0.82
C ALA A 459 1.61 -1.94 0.24
N ASP A 460 1.18 -0.94 1.02
CA ASP A 460 0.08 -1.04 1.99
C ASP A 460 -1.17 -1.66 1.34
N SER A 461 -1.78 -2.63 2.02
CA SER A 461 -2.99 -3.34 1.58
C SER A 461 -4.21 -2.42 1.50
N HIS A 462 -4.21 -1.28 2.19
CA HIS A 462 -5.23 -0.24 2.09
C HIS A 462 -5.16 0.59 0.80
N VAL A 463 -4.05 0.55 0.05
CA VAL A 463 -3.95 1.16 -1.28
C VAL A 463 -4.80 0.38 -2.27
N ILE A 464 -5.84 1.03 -2.78
CA ILE A 464 -6.74 0.53 -3.83
C ILE A 464 -6.13 0.81 -5.20
N ALA A 465 -5.59 2.01 -5.41
CA ALA A 465 -4.98 2.40 -6.66
C ALA A 465 -3.79 3.35 -6.46
N TYR A 466 -2.81 3.28 -7.35
CA TYR A 466 -1.57 4.06 -7.24
C TYR A 466 -0.99 4.45 -8.60
N ALA A 467 -0.36 5.62 -8.68
CA ALA A 467 0.51 6.01 -9.79
C ALA A 467 1.66 6.89 -9.29
N GLU A 468 2.83 6.78 -9.91
CA GLU A 468 4.01 7.58 -9.57
C GLU A 468 4.81 7.99 -10.81
N PHE A 469 5.46 9.14 -10.74
CA PHE A 469 6.40 9.65 -11.71
C PHE A 469 7.63 10.24 -11.02
N HIS A 470 8.79 9.99 -11.60
CA HIS A 470 10.09 10.45 -11.12
C HIS A 470 10.95 10.88 -12.29
N THR A 471 11.62 12.02 -12.19
CA THR A 471 12.66 12.40 -13.16
C THR A 471 13.84 13.09 -12.47
N GLY A 472 15.05 12.65 -12.81
CA GLY A 472 16.30 13.33 -12.49
C GLY A 472 16.85 14.15 -13.67
N LYS A 473 16.04 14.36 -14.71
CA LYS A 473 16.41 15.15 -15.90
C LYS A 473 15.77 16.53 -15.82
N THR A 474 16.52 17.56 -16.18
CA THR A 474 15.97 18.90 -16.38
C THR A 474 14.98 18.90 -17.56
N VAL A 475 13.80 19.44 -17.31
CA VAL A 475 12.70 19.71 -18.23
C VAL A 475 12.46 21.22 -18.13
N THR A 476 12.82 21.98 -19.17
CA THR A 476 12.92 23.46 -19.10
C THR A 476 11.58 24.18 -19.26
N GLU A 477 10.65 23.57 -20.00
CA GLU A 477 9.32 24.09 -20.31
C GLU A 477 8.26 23.19 -19.70
N TYR A 478 7.05 23.70 -19.46
CA TYR A 478 5.96 22.89 -18.94
C TYR A 478 5.57 21.77 -19.91
N GLN A 479 5.42 20.56 -19.38
CA GLN A 479 4.92 19.38 -20.09
C GLN A 479 3.65 18.88 -19.41
N GLU A 480 2.66 18.45 -20.20
CA GLU A 480 1.54 17.66 -19.70
C GLU A 480 2.04 16.23 -19.37
N LEU A 481 1.60 15.71 -18.23
CA LEU A 481 1.88 14.39 -17.71
C LEU A 481 0.56 13.73 -17.34
N GLU A 482 0.29 12.54 -17.89
CA GLU A 482 -0.81 11.69 -17.45
C GLU A 482 -0.27 10.57 -16.56
N LEU A 483 -0.79 10.49 -15.33
CA LEU A 483 -0.56 9.39 -14.40
C LEU A 483 -1.79 8.48 -14.41
N GLU A 484 -1.76 7.39 -15.18
CA GLU A 484 -2.80 6.36 -15.12
C GLU A 484 -2.68 5.57 -13.81
N LEU A 485 -3.80 5.41 -13.10
CA LEU A 485 -3.83 4.73 -11.81
C LEU A 485 -3.92 3.21 -12.00
N ASP A 486 -2.94 2.49 -11.48
CA ASP A 486 -2.97 1.03 -11.37
C ASP A 486 -3.91 0.61 -10.23
N TYR A 487 -5.08 0.05 -10.56
CA TYR A 487 -6.10 -0.39 -9.62
C TYR A 487 -5.89 -1.87 -9.22
N ARG A 488 -5.53 -2.07 -7.95
CA ARG A 488 -5.39 -3.40 -7.32
C ARG A 488 -6.74 -4.04 -6.99
N SER A 489 -7.79 -3.23 -6.92
CA SER A 489 -9.16 -3.67 -6.72
C SER A 489 -10.12 -2.69 -7.38
N THR A 490 -11.07 -3.22 -8.13
CA THR A 490 -12.08 -2.45 -8.87
C THR A 490 -13.38 -2.26 -8.09
N SER A 491 -13.65 -3.16 -7.15
CA SER A 491 -14.85 -3.18 -6.31
C SER A 491 -14.71 -2.39 -5.00
N ARG A 492 -13.50 -2.29 -4.45
CA ARG A 492 -13.23 -1.42 -3.29
C ARG A 492 -13.51 0.04 -3.66
N VAL A 493 -14.09 0.77 -2.70
CA VAL A 493 -14.38 2.20 -2.80
C VAL A 493 -13.41 2.93 -1.89
N PRO A 494 -12.67 3.95 -2.38
CA PRO A 494 -11.74 4.68 -1.53
C PRO A 494 -12.49 5.48 -0.44
N LYS A 495 -11.81 5.69 0.68
CA LYS A 495 -12.19 6.65 1.72
C LYS A 495 -11.36 7.92 1.63
N TYR A 496 -10.12 7.83 1.13
CA TYR A 496 -9.17 8.95 1.04
C TYR A 496 -8.43 8.99 -0.30
N ILE A 497 -8.10 10.21 -0.73
CA ILE A 497 -7.13 10.51 -1.81
C ILE A 497 -5.89 11.15 -1.21
N LEU A 498 -4.72 10.69 -1.64
CA LEU A 498 -3.42 11.32 -1.42
C LEU A 498 -2.86 11.75 -2.78
N VAL A 499 -2.30 12.95 -2.85
CA VAL A 499 -1.42 13.38 -3.95
C VAL A 499 -0.22 14.07 -3.31
N VAL A 500 1.00 13.77 -3.75
CA VAL A 500 2.24 14.29 -3.18
C VAL A 500 3.21 14.66 -4.29
N CYS A 501 3.79 15.85 -4.20
CA CYS A 501 4.86 16.36 -5.05
C CYS A 501 6.07 16.71 -4.18
N SER A 502 7.28 16.37 -4.62
CA SER A 502 8.53 16.76 -3.98
C SER A 502 9.62 17.07 -5.01
N ALA A 503 10.36 18.16 -4.80
CA ALA A 503 11.52 18.53 -5.61
C ALA A 503 12.72 17.56 -5.45
N SER A 504 12.75 16.81 -4.33
CA SER A 504 13.73 15.75 -4.05
C SER A 504 13.02 14.51 -3.51
N LYS A 505 13.14 13.39 -4.21
CA LYS A 505 12.48 12.10 -3.92
C LYS A 505 12.80 11.55 -2.53
N TYR A 506 13.98 11.87 -2.00
CA TYR A 506 14.48 11.39 -0.70
C TYR A 506 14.56 12.50 0.36
N GLY A 507 13.80 13.59 0.18
CA GLY A 507 13.80 14.75 1.09
C GLY A 507 13.29 14.44 2.50
N ASP A 508 12.45 13.42 2.65
CA ASP A 508 11.99 12.80 3.90
C ASP A 508 13.09 12.03 4.66
N TYR A 509 14.14 11.61 3.95
CA TYR A 509 15.42 11.16 4.51
C TYR A 509 16.44 12.30 4.65
N PHE A 510 16.06 13.54 4.37
CA PHE A 510 16.94 14.71 4.34
C PHE A 510 18.08 14.59 3.30
N THR A 511 17.78 13.94 2.17
CA THR A 511 18.71 13.68 1.06
C THR A 511 18.24 14.39 -0.22
N GLY A 512 19.16 15.04 -0.91
CA GLY A 512 18.88 15.68 -2.20
C GLY A 512 19.92 16.74 -2.61
N GLY A 513 19.65 17.41 -3.72
CA GLY A 513 20.45 18.49 -4.28
C GLY A 513 19.82 19.85 -3.95
N GLU A 514 20.60 20.72 -3.32
CA GLU A 514 20.21 22.12 -3.15
C GLU A 514 20.08 22.82 -4.51
N GLY A 515 18.98 23.55 -4.70
CA GLY A 515 18.60 24.16 -5.98
C GLY A 515 17.75 23.27 -6.88
N ALA A 516 17.60 21.97 -6.58
CA ALA A 516 16.64 21.12 -7.29
C ALA A 516 15.23 21.71 -7.15
N THR A 517 14.54 21.95 -8.27
CA THR A 517 13.29 22.72 -8.30
C THR A 517 12.26 22.06 -9.19
N LEU A 518 11.10 21.75 -8.63
CA LEU A 518 9.91 21.23 -9.30
C LEU A 518 8.85 22.33 -9.37
N TRP A 519 8.29 22.53 -10.55
CA TRP A 519 7.08 23.32 -10.76
C TRP A 519 5.93 22.38 -11.09
N VAL A 520 4.77 22.60 -10.47
CA VAL A 520 3.54 21.83 -10.71
C VAL A 520 2.33 22.76 -10.79
N ASP A 521 1.43 22.43 -11.71
CA ASP A 521 0.34 23.31 -12.14
C ASP A 521 -0.86 22.49 -12.67
N ASP A 522 -2.08 23.03 -12.53
CA ASP A 522 -3.35 22.56 -13.11
C ASP A 522 -3.59 21.04 -13.05
N PHE A 523 -3.85 20.52 -11.84
CA PHE A 523 -4.09 19.10 -11.61
C PHE A 523 -5.55 18.73 -11.91
N ARG A 524 -5.76 17.74 -12.78
CA ARG A 524 -7.11 17.32 -13.20
C ARG A 524 -7.28 15.82 -13.11
N LEU A 525 -8.24 15.38 -12.29
CA LEU A 525 -8.69 14.00 -12.28
C LEU A 525 -9.47 13.68 -13.56
N LYS A 526 -9.22 12.50 -14.13
CA LYS A 526 -9.96 11.91 -15.25
C LYS A 526 -10.67 10.66 -14.75
N TYR A 527 -11.80 10.36 -15.37
CA TYR A 527 -12.79 9.40 -14.85
C TYR A 527 -13.19 8.31 -15.84
N ASP A 528 -12.56 8.32 -17.02
CA ASP A 528 -12.82 7.44 -18.15
C ASP A 528 -11.51 6.88 -18.71
N TYR A 529 -11.61 5.85 -19.56
CA TYR A 529 -10.50 5.31 -20.31
C TYR A 529 -10.61 5.68 -21.80
N ASP A 530 -9.48 5.74 -22.47
CA ASP A 530 -9.45 5.74 -23.94
C ASP A 530 -9.80 4.32 -24.45
N ASP A 531 -10.24 4.24 -25.72
CA ASP A 531 -10.66 2.99 -26.39
C ASP A 531 -9.54 1.92 -26.45
#